data_AF-A0A679K0B6-F1
#
_entry.id   AF-A0A679K0B6-F1
#
_cell.length_a   1.000
_cell.length_b   1.000
_cell.length_c   1.000
_cell.angle_alpha   90.00
_cell.angle_beta   90.00
_cell.angle_gamma   90.00
#
_symmetry.space_group_name_H-M   'P 1'
#
loop_
_entity.id
_entity.type
_entity.pdbx_description
1 polymer ?
#
loop_
_entity_poly.entity_id
_entity_poly.type
_entity_poly.pdbx_seq_one_letter_code
_entity_poly.pdbx_strand_id
1 'polypeptide(L)' 'MEIRVSQLERAFELARSGRCTSVADIKRKLREEGYQDDQVEGPLLFGQLNSLMRKSAAESESEPGSSRTA' A
#
# COMPACT_ATOMS: atom_id res chain seq x y z
N MET A 1 2.88 -10.10 22.51
CA MET A 1 3.52 -10.67 21.31
C MET A 1 3.30 -9.67 20.19
N GLU A 2 4.31 -8.86 19.86
CA GLU A 2 4.19 -7.94 18.73
C GLU A 2 4.13 -8.77 17.45
N ILE A 3 3.00 -8.70 16.75
CA ILE A 3 2.86 -9.29 15.42
C ILE A 3 3.67 -8.39 14.50
N ARG A 4 4.92 -8.77 14.21
CA ARG A 4 5.71 -8.10 13.19
C ARG A 4 5.09 -8.45 11.84
N VAL A 5 4.36 -7.48 11.27
CA VAL A 5 3.85 -7.57 9.91
C VAL A 5 5.04 -7.82 8.98
N SER A 6 4.92 -8.80 8.09
CA SER A 6 5.98 -9.08 7.11
C SER A 6 6.11 -7.91 6.13
N GLN A 7 7.29 -7.76 5.53
CA GLN A 7 7.55 -6.73 4.51
C GLN A 7 6.52 -6.78 3.37
N LEU A 8 6.11 -7.99 3.00
CA LEU A 8 5.14 -8.24 1.95
C LEU A 8 3.75 -7.75 2.37
N GLU A 9 3.27 -8.15 3.55
CA GLU A 9 2.00 -7.67 4.09
C GLU A 9 1.98 -6.14 4.19
N ARG A 10 3.08 -5.55 4.65
CA ARG A 10 3.20 -4.09 4.73
C ARG A 10 3.17 -3.42 3.36
N ALA A 11 3.79 -4.02 2.35
CA ALA A 11 3.69 -3.54 0.97
C ALA A 11 2.25 -3.53 0.46
N PHE A 12 1.49 -4.59 0.78
CA PHE A 12 0.07 -4.69 0.43
C PHE A 12 -0.80 -3.67 1.16
N GLU A 13 -0.53 -3.39 2.43
CA GLU A 13 -1.20 -2.31 3.18
C GLU A 13 -0.94 -0.95 2.55
N LEU A 14 0.33 -0.64 2.23
CA LEU A 14 0.71 0.61 1.58
C LEU A 14 0.02 0.77 0.22
N ALA A 15 -0.06 -0.30 -0.58
CA ALA A 15 -0.76 -0.30 -1.86
C ALA A 15 -2.27 -0.07 -1.71
N ARG A 16 -2.90 -0.64 -0.68
CA ARG A 16 -4.34 -0.47 -0.39
C ARG A 16 -4.68 0.89 0.21
N SER A 17 -3.73 1.53 0.87
CA SER A 17 -3.96 2.83 1.54
C SER A 17 -4.25 3.98 0.58
N GLY A 18 -4.01 3.81 -0.73
CA GLY A 18 -4.11 4.88 -1.73
C GLY A 18 -3.00 5.95 -1.61
N ARG A 19 -2.08 5.81 -0.65
CA ARG A 19 -0.99 6.79 -0.40
C ARG A 19 0.25 6.57 -1.27
N CYS A 20 0.34 5.43 -1.95
CA CYS A 20 1.40 5.10 -2.88
C CYS A 20 0.82 4.99 -4.28
N THR A 21 1.49 5.59 -5.27
CA THR A 21 1.07 5.55 -6.68
C THR A 21 1.96 4.65 -7.53
N SER A 22 3.08 4.19 -6.96
CA SER A 22 4.06 3.34 -7.64
C SER A 22 4.69 2.33 -6.68
N VAL A 23 5.25 1.24 -7.23
CA VAL A 23 5.98 0.26 -6.41
C VAL A 23 7.26 0.87 -5.82
N ALA A 24 7.87 1.84 -6.50
CA ALA A 24 9.02 2.58 -5.97
C ALA A 24 8.64 3.37 -4.70
N ASP A 25 7.44 3.95 -4.65
CA ASP A 25 6.94 4.61 -3.43
C ASP A 25 6.72 3.64 -2.29
N ILE A 26 6.18 2.45 -2.58
CA ILE A 26 6.03 1.38 -1.58
C ILE A 26 7.41 1.00 -1.02
N LYS A 27 8.39 0.72 -1.87
CA LYS A 27 9.76 0.39 -1.43
C LYS A 27 10.40 1.50 -0.60
N ARG A 28 10.20 2.76 -0.99
CA ARG A 28 10.67 3.91 -0.21
C ARG A 28 10.01 3.96 1.16
N LYS A 29 8.68 3.79 1.24
CA LYS A 29 7.93 3.79 2.50
C LYS A 29 8.32 2.64 3.42
N LEU A 30 8.53 1.46 2.88
CA LEU A 30 9.06 0.31 3.63
C LEU A 30 10.40 0.64 4.29
N ARG A 31 11.33 1.23 3.54
CA ARG A 31 12.64 1.65 4.08
C ARG A 31 12.51 2.75 5.14
N GLU A 32 11.63 3.73 4.93
CA GLU A 32 11.32 4.77 5.93
C GLU A 32 10.79 4.16 7.25
N GLU A 33 10.06 3.05 7.16
CA GLU A 33 9.51 2.32 8.30
C GLU A 33 10.47 1.25 8.87
N GLY A 34 11.68 1.11 8.30
CA GLY A 34 12.70 0.17 8.76
C GLY A 34 12.58 -1.25 8.21
N TYR A 35 11.68 -1.48 7.24
CA TYR A 35 11.57 -2.74 6.50
C TYR A 35 12.59 -2.80 5.36
N GLN A 36 13.14 -3.98 5.10
CA GLN A 36 13.88 -4.22 3.85
C GLN A 36 12.89 -4.27 2.66
N ASP A 37 13.37 -4.06 1.44
CA ASP A 37 12.55 -4.04 0.21
C ASP A 37 12.94 -5.13 -0.82
N ASP A 38 13.85 -6.01 -0.42
CA ASP A 38 14.38 -7.17 -1.18
C ASP A 38 13.29 -8.18 -1.54
N GLN A 39 12.29 -8.36 -0.68
CA GLN A 39 11.16 -9.27 -0.91
C GLN A 39 10.09 -8.68 -1.84
N VAL A 40 10.15 -7.37 -2.14
CA VAL A 40 9.18 -6.69 -2.99
C VAL A 40 9.74 -6.61 -4.41
N GLU A 41 9.86 -7.75 -5.08
CA GLU A 41 10.42 -7.85 -6.42
C GLU A 41 9.62 -8.77 -7.35
N GLY A 42 9.84 -8.60 -8.65
CA GLY A 42 9.26 -9.44 -9.70
C GLY A 42 7.99 -8.87 -10.35
N PRO A 43 7.77 -9.18 -11.64
CA PRO A 43 6.70 -8.60 -12.44
C PRO A 43 5.30 -8.97 -11.94
N LEU A 44 5.13 -10.18 -11.39
CA LEU A 44 3.85 -10.63 -10.84
C LEU A 44 3.43 -9.79 -9.63
N LEU A 45 4.32 -9.65 -8.65
CA LEU A 45 4.06 -8.87 -7.44
C LEU A 45 3.81 -7.39 -7.78
N PHE A 46 4.58 -6.84 -8.72
CA PHE A 46 4.37 -5.47 -9.20
C PHE A 46 2.99 -5.31 -9.83
N GLY A 47 2.53 -6.29 -10.61
CA GLY A 47 1.18 -6.29 -11.18
C GLY A 47 0.10 -6.28 -10.08
N GLN A 48 0.27 -7.09 -9.04
CA GLN A 48 -0.66 -7.15 -7.91
C GLN A 48 -0.73 -5.82 -7.14
N LEU A 49 0.43 -5.26 -6.78
CA LEU A 49 0.50 -3.98 -6.05
C LEU A 49 -0.07 -2.83 -6.89
N ASN A 50 0.27 -2.75 -8.18
CA ASN A 50 -0.27 -1.72 -9.08
C ASN A 50 -1.79 -1.83 -9.22
N SER A 51 -2.32 -3.04 -9.31
CA SER A 51 -3.78 -3.26 -9.39
C SER A 51 -4.48 -2.73 -8.12
N LEU A 52 -3.89 -2.95 -6.95
CA LEU A 52 -4.42 -2.44 -5.67
C LEU A 52 -4.30 -0.92 -5.54
N MET A 53 -3.18 -0.32 -5.96
CA MET A 53 -3.01 1.14 -5.98
C MET A 53 -4.03 1.82 -6.90
N ARG A 54 -4.28 1.23 -8.09
CA ARG A 54 -5.32 1.74 -9.01
C ARG A 54 -6.72 1.64 -8.42
N LYS A 55 -7.02 0.50 -7.78
CA LYS A 55 -8.31 0.29 -7.12
C LYS A 55 -8.53 1.29 -5.98
N SER A 56 -7.54 1.48 -5.12
CA SER A 56 -7.62 2.43 -4.00
C SER A 56 -7.68 3.88 -4.46
N ALA A 57 -6.99 4.24 -5.55
CA ALA A 57 -7.11 5.58 -6.15
C ALA A 57 -8.55 5.84 -6.64
N ALA A 58 -9.18 4.88 -7.31
CA ALA A 58 -10.57 5.00 -7.76
C ALA A 58 -11.59 5.04 -6.60
N GLU A 59 -11.32 4.30 -5.51
CA GLU A 59 -12.15 4.34 -4.29
C GLU A 59 -11.99 5.68 -3.53
N SER A 60 -10.81 6.30 -3.59
CA SER A 60 -10.54 7.60 -2.94
C SER A 60 -11.26 8.78 -3.60
N GLU A 61 -11.64 8.65 -4.88
CA GLU A 61 -12.49 9.63 -5.59
C GLU A 61 -13.99 9.43 -5.29
N SER A 62 -14.35 8.39 -4.53
CA SER A 62 -15.73 8.01 -4.21
C SER A 62 -16.07 8.20 -2.72
N GLU A 63 -15.66 9.30 -2.09
CA GLU A 63 -16.19 9.72 -0.77
C GLU A 63 -16.91 11.07 -0.90
N PRO A 64 -18.23 11.09 -1.21
CA PRO A 64 -19.11 12.14 -0.73
C PRO A 64 -19.51 11.81 0.71
N GLY A 65 -18.80 12.37 1.69
CA GLY A 65 -19.34 12.61 3.03
C GLY A 65 -19.22 11.48 4.06
N SER A 66 -18.12 11.49 4.82
CA SER A 66 -18.16 11.12 6.23
C SER A 66 -18.69 12.31 7.05
N SER A 67 -19.96 12.65 6.85
CA SER A 67 -20.73 13.46 7.82
C SER A 67 -21.18 12.55 8.94
N ARG A 68 -20.37 12.46 10.00
CA ARG A 68 -20.84 11.96 11.30
C ARG A 68 -21.07 13.15 12.22
N THR A 69 -22.20 13.82 12.02
CA THR A 69 -22.82 14.74 12.97
C THR A 69 -24.07 14.09 13.53
N ALA A 70 -24.02 13.69 14.80
CA ALA A 70 -25.08 13.74 15.82
C ALA A 70 -24.63 12.92 17.03
#